data_AF-A0A0C5L3Z2-F1
#
_entry.id   AF-A0A0C5L3Z2-F1
#
_cell.length_a   1.000
_cell.length_b   1.000
_cell.length_c   1.000
_cell.angle_alpha   90.00
_cell.angle_beta   90.00
_cell.angle_gamma   90.00
#
_symmetry.space_group_name_H-M   'P 1'
#
loop_
_entity.id
_entity.type
_entity.pdbx_description
1 polymer ?
#
loop_
_entity_poly.entity_id
_entity_poly.type
_entity_poly.pdbx_seq_one_letter_code
_entity_poly.pdbx_strand_id
1 'polypeptide(L)'
;ELLSSTGHDVDLIVTYKEEIDEASKQYLERICKNVYYAQRLGMIRSAFNDMLKFLPLQVKSRSRLREIKLNKKYDYVLCESEYVYSILKNSTLDAKNKLLRVHNDEVVYYKALFNDENSIFKKIYYFYEMLAFKYNKKDINSSFDKLL
;
A
#
# COMPACT_ATOMS: atom_id res chain seq x y z
N GLU A 1 -15.28 10.18 -5.54
CA GLU A 1 -16.36 11.13 -5.85
C GLU A 1 -16.76 11.99 -4.66
N LEU A 2 -17.22 11.43 -3.54
CA LEU A 2 -17.72 12.20 -2.38
C LEU A 2 -16.78 13.30 -1.86
N LEU A 3 -15.47 13.04 -1.73
CA LEU A 3 -14.50 14.03 -1.24
C LEU A 3 -14.31 15.19 -2.22
N SER A 4 -14.23 14.87 -3.52
CA SER A 4 -14.11 15.87 -4.58
C SER A 4 -15.38 16.73 -4.67
N SER A 5 -16.56 16.10 -4.57
CA SER A 5 -17.85 16.81 -4.58
C SER A 5 -18.12 17.65 -3.34
N THR A 6 -17.40 17.43 -2.23
CA THR A 6 -17.50 18.22 -0.99
C THR A 6 -16.47 19.35 -0.92
N GLY A 7 -15.79 19.63 -2.03
CA GLY A 7 -14.86 20.76 -2.15
C GLY A 7 -13.44 20.46 -1.67
N HIS A 8 -13.06 19.19 -1.56
CA HIS A 8 -11.68 18.80 -1.23
C HIS A 8 -10.86 18.50 -2.49
N ASP A 9 -9.65 19.04 -2.54
CA ASP A 9 -8.65 18.70 -3.56
C ASP A 9 -8.08 17.30 -3.28
N VAL A 10 -8.42 16.32 -4.12
CA VAL A 10 -7.97 14.93 -3.97
C VAL A 10 -6.95 14.57 -5.04
N ASP A 11 -5.75 14.18 -4.62
CA ASP A 11 -4.81 13.45 -5.46
C ASP A 11 -4.84 11.98 -5.09
N LEU A 12 -4.70 11.11 -6.09
CA LEU A 12 -4.76 9.68 -5.92
C LEU A 12 -3.46 9.03 -6.36
N ILE A 13 -2.96 8.09 -5.56
CA ILE A 13 -1.89 7.20 -5.97
C ILE A 13 -2.49 5.80 -6.18
N VAL A 14 -2.33 5.26 -7.39
CA VAL A 14 -2.81 3.93 -7.75
C VAL A 14 -1.64 2.98 -7.87
N THR A 15 -1.64 1.90 -7.08
CA THR A 15 -0.70 0.79 -7.29
C THR A 15 -1.33 -0.31 -8.15
N TYR A 16 -0.65 -0.74 -9.21
CA TYR A 16 -1.19 -1.73 -10.15
C TYR A 16 -0.17 -2.81 -10.47
N LYS A 17 -0.61 -4.03 -10.82
CA LYS A 17 0.28 -5.16 -11.07
C LYS A 17 0.75 -5.22 -12.52
N GLU A 18 -0.19 -5.22 -13.46
CA GLU A 18 0.07 -5.44 -14.88
C GLU A 18 -0.32 -4.20 -15.67
N GLU A 19 -1.63 -3.97 -15.81
CA GLU A 19 -2.19 -2.81 -16.49
C GLU A 19 -3.37 -2.21 -15.74
N ILE A 20 -3.77 -1.02 -16.15
CA ILE A 20 -5.00 -0.34 -15.73
C ILE A 20 -5.72 -0.01 -17.03
N ASP A 21 -6.99 -0.38 -17.12
CA ASP A 21 -7.78 -0.09 -18.31
C ASP A 21 -8.00 1.42 -18.50
N GLU A 22 -8.11 1.85 -19.75
CA GLU A 22 -8.21 3.27 -20.09
C GLU A 22 -9.49 3.92 -19.55
N ALA A 23 -10.60 3.17 -19.46
CA ALA A 23 -11.84 3.70 -18.91
C ALA A 23 -11.69 4.04 -17.42
N SER A 24 -11.03 3.19 -16.64
CA SER A 24 -10.69 3.45 -15.25
C SER A 24 -9.75 4.65 -15.10
N LYS A 25 -8.72 4.79 -15.94
CA LYS A 25 -7.83 5.97 -15.89
C LYS A 25 -8.59 7.26 -16.13
N GLN A 26 -9.38 7.31 -17.21
CA GLN A 26 -10.20 8.48 -17.56
C GLN A 26 -11.19 8.83 -16.45
N TYR A 27 -11.82 7.81 -15.84
CA TYR A 27 -12.71 8.02 -14.71
C TYR A 27 -11.98 8.62 -13.51
N LEU A 28 -10.81 8.09 -13.13
CA LEU A 28 -10.02 8.59 -12.00
C LEU A 28 -9.52 10.01 -12.24
N GLU A 29 -9.02 10.30 -13.44
CA GLU A 29 -8.53 11.63 -13.85
C GLU A 29 -9.65 12.67 -13.90
N ARG A 30 -10.91 12.24 -14.08
CA ARG A 30 -12.07 13.13 -14.00
C ARG A 30 -12.43 13.50 -12.56
N ILE A 31 -12.25 12.60 -11.60
CA ILE A 31 -12.70 12.79 -10.21
C ILE A 31 -11.59 13.26 -9.26
N CYS A 32 -10.33 13.07 -9.63
CA CYS A 32 -9.14 13.46 -8.89
C CYS A 32 -8.38 14.57 -9.61
N LYS A 33 -7.73 15.45 -8.85
CA LYS A 33 -6.95 16.57 -9.39
C LYS A 33 -5.66 16.11 -10.05
N ASN A 34 -4.97 15.17 -9.42
CA ASN A 34 -3.86 14.42 -10.04
C ASN A 34 -4.01 12.93 -9.74
N VAL A 35 -3.57 12.09 -10.67
CA VAL A 35 -3.48 10.63 -10.48
C VAL A 35 -2.05 10.19 -10.76
N TYR A 36 -1.44 9.52 -9.79
CA TYR A 36 -0.10 8.98 -9.88
C TYR A 36 -0.19 7.45 -9.97
N TYR A 37 0.49 6.87 -10.95
CA TYR A 37 0.47 5.43 -11.15
C TYR A 37 1.81 4.82 -10.75
N ALA A 38 1.78 3.86 -9.82
CA ALA A 38 2.95 3.14 -9.34
C ALA A 38 2.83 1.64 -9.60
N GLN A 39 3.55 1.15 -10.61
CA GLN A 39 3.53 -0.27 -10.92
C GLN A 39 4.20 -1.07 -9.80
N ARG A 40 3.54 -2.12 -9.34
CA ARG A 40 4.05 -3.06 -8.36
C ARG A 40 5.23 -3.83 -8.93
N LEU A 41 6.20 -4.13 -8.08
CA LEU A 41 7.27 -5.06 -8.42
C LEU A 41 6.70 -6.48 -8.53
N GLY A 42 7.21 -7.25 -9.49
CA GLY A 42 6.94 -8.69 -9.55
C GLY A 42 7.46 -9.43 -8.32
N MET A 43 6.97 -10.64 -8.09
CA MET A 43 7.28 -11.44 -6.89
C MET A 43 8.79 -11.62 -6.68
N ILE A 44 9.53 -11.99 -7.72
CA ILE A 44 10.98 -12.18 -7.69
C ILE A 44 11.67 -10.88 -7.26
N ARG A 45 11.39 -9.77 -7.95
CA ARG A 45 11.98 -8.47 -7.60
C ARG A 45 11.61 -8.03 -6.19
N SER A 46 10.39 -8.30 -5.74
CA SER A 46 9.94 -7.97 -4.39
C SER A 46 10.68 -8.76 -3.33
N ALA A 47 11.00 -10.04 -3.59
CA ALA A 47 11.73 -10.89 -2.64
C ALA A 47 13.19 -10.42 -2.45
N PHE A 48 13.84 -9.99 -3.53
CA PHE A 48 15.20 -9.48 -3.50
C PHE A 48 15.30 -8.01 -3.07
N ASN A 49 14.23 -7.23 -3.23
CA ASN A 49 14.18 -5.86 -2.76
C ASN A 49 14.13 -5.81 -1.23
N ASP A 50 15.02 -5.05 -0.61
CA ASP A 50 15.15 -4.97 0.85
C ASP A 50 15.27 -6.38 1.48
N MET A 51 16.04 -7.31 0.88
CA MET A 51 16.17 -8.71 1.34
C MET A 51 16.59 -8.84 2.81
N LEU A 52 17.41 -7.90 3.29
CA LEU A 52 17.85 -7.84 4.70
C LEU A 52 16.75 -7.37 5.66
N LYS A 53 15.66 -6.80 5.16
CA LYS A 53 14.52 -6.39 5.97
C LYS A 53 13.45 -7.47 5.90
N PHE A 54 13.06 -7.96 7.06
CA PHE A 54 11.94 -8.86 7.22
C PHE A 54 10.63 -8.09 7.09
N LEU A 55 10.25 -7.70 5.87
CA LEU A 55 9.02 -6.96 5.54
C LEU A 55 8.06 -7.82 4.72
N PRO A 56 6.73 -7.63 4.85
CA PRO A 56 5.76 -8.35 4.03
C PRO A 56 6.00 -8.17 2.53
N LEU A 57 5.81 -9.22 1.73
CA LEU A 57 6.02 -9.13 0.28
C LEU A 57 4.98 -8.19 -0.36
N GLN A 58 3.77 -8.10 0.19
CA GLN A 58 2.79 -7.09 -0.23
C GLN A 58 3.33 -5.65 -0.10
N VAL A 59 4.04 -5.34 0.99
CA VAL A 59 4.68 -4.04 1.21
C VAL A 59 5.86 -3.86 0.25
N LYS A 60 6.73 -4.88 0.13
CA LYS A 60 7.90 -4.84 -0.77
C LYS A 60 7.50 -4.65 -2.23
N SER A 61 6.40 -5.27 -2.66
CA SER A 61 5.88 -5.12 -4.03
C SER A 61 5.46 -3.69 -4.36
N ARG A 62 5.21 -2.85 -3.36
CA ARG A 62 4.81 -1.44 -3.50
C ARG A 62 5.93 -0.47 -3.11
N SER A 63 7.19 -0.91 -3.12
CA SER A 63 8.33 -0.06 -2.75
C SER A 63 8.46 1.19 -3.62
N ARG A 64 7.99 1.14 -4.88
CA ARG A 64 8.01 2.29 -5.81
C ARG A 64 7.17 3.48 -5.35
N LEU A 65 6.30 3.30 -4.36
CA LEU A 65 5.63 4.42 -3.69
C LEU A 65 6.65 5.44 -3.10
N ARG A 66 7.85 4.98 -2.75
CA ARG A 66 8.96 5.84 -2.28
C ARG A 66 9.50 6.79 -3.37
N GLU A 67 9.25 6.49 -4.64
CA GLU A 67 9.85 7.16 -5.80
C GLU A 67 8.89 8.16 -6.48
N ILE A 68 7.62 8.18 -6.08
CA ILE A 68 6.63 9.11 -6.65
C ILE A 68 7.03 10.54 -6.30
N LYS A 69 7.04 11.43 -7.29
CA LYS A 69 7.32 12.84 -7.06
C LYS A 69 6.05 13.59 -6.71
N LEU A 70 5.91 13.96 -5.44
CA LEU A 70 4.86 14.82 -4.95
C LEU A 70 5.40 16.25 -4.84
N ASN A 71 4.64 17.24 -5.30
CA ASN A 71 5.10 18.63 -5.40
C ASN A 71 4.24 19.61 -4.58
N LYS A 72 3.45 19.09 -3.64
CA LYS A 72 2.55 19.90 -2.80
C LYS A 72 2.48 19.36 -1.38
N LYS A 73 1.97 20.21 -0.49
CA LYS A 73 1.68 19.86 0.91
C LYS A 73 0.24 19.37 1.02
N TYR A 74 0.04 18.35 1.86
CA TYR A 74 -1.25 17.74 2.09
C TYR A 74 -1.68 17.96 3.55
N ASP A 75 -2.97 18.23 3.77
CA ASP A 75 -3.51 18.18 5.14
C ASP A 75 -3.62 16.73 5.63
N TYR A 76 -3.90 15.80 4.73
CA TYR A 76 -4.06 14.37 5.02
C TYR A 76 -3.42 13.50 3.94
N VAL A 77 -2.80 12.40 4.36
CA VAL A 77 -2.55 11.23 3.51
C VAL A 77 -3.34 10.05 4.09
N LEU A 78 -4.21 9.47 3.26
CA LEU A 78 -4.98 8.28 3.62
C LEU A 78 -4.38 7.06 2.91
N CYS A 79 -3.90 6.12 3.71
CA CYS A 79 -3.37 4.84 3.24
C CYS A 79 -4.43 3.75 3.39
N GLU A 80 -4.84 3.15 2.27
CA GLU A 80 -5.76 2.03 2.23
C GLU A 80 -4.95 0.72 2.34
N SER A 81 -5.02 0.05 3.49
CA SER A 81 -4.18 -1.10 3.93
C SER A 81 -2.73 -0.76 4.29
N GLU A 82 -2.16 -1.57 5.19
CA GLU A 82 -0.75 -1.58 5.56
C GLU A 82 0.18 -1.78 4.35
N TYR A 83 -0.33 -2.33 3.24
CA TYR A 83 0.47 -2.64 2.05
C TYR A 83 1.12 -1.40 1.44
N VAL A 84 0.50 -0.23 1.56
CA VAL A 84 1.01 1.02 0.99
C VAL A 84 1.94 1.78 1.94
N TYR A 85 2.29 1.20 3.10
CA TYR A 85 3.18 1.77 4.12
C TYR A 85 4.46 2.42 3.56
N SER A 86 5.00 1.88 2.47
CA SER A 86 6.22 2.40 1.82
C SER A 86 6.12 3.86 1.39
N ILE A 87 4.92 4.42 1.18
CA ILE A 87 4.73 5.85 0.87
C ILE A 87 5.25 6.76 1.98
N LEU A 88 5.23 6.31 3.25
CA LEU A 88 5.76 7.10 4.38
C LEU A 88 7.29 7.23 4.37
N LYS A 89 7.97 6.50 3.49
CA LYS A 89 9.42 6.63 3.26
C LYS A 89 9.74 7.46 2.01
N ASN A 90 8.74 8.07 1.38
CA ASN A 90 8.91 9.00 0.28
C ASN A 90 9.39 10.36 0.80
N SER A 91 10.52 10.85 0.31
CA SER A 91 11.13 12.11 0.75
C SER A 91 10.36 13.36 0.32
N THR A 92 9.49 13.23 -0.69
CA THR A 92 8.67 14.34 -1.22
C THR A 92 7.28 14.39 -0.61
N LEU A 93 6.90 13.40 0.21
CA LEU A 93 5.63 13.41 0.93
C LEU A 93 5.69 14.41 2.09
N ASP A 94 4.96 15.52 1.97
CA ASP A 94 4.71 16.48 3.04
C ASP A 94 3.22 16.45 3.39
N ALA A 95 2.86 15.80 4.50
CA ALA A 95 1.48 15.66 4.97
C ALA A 95 1.38 15.91 6.48
N LYS A 96 0.41 16.73 6.91
CA LYS A 96 0.18 17.05 8.34
C LYS A 96 -0.35 15.86 9.13
N ASN A 97 -1.25 15.07 8.53
CA ASN A 97 -1.87 13.92 9.17
C ASN A 97 -1.72 12.67 8.30
N LYS A 98 -1.28 11.57 8.90
CA LYS A 98 -1.08 10.27 8.26
C LYS A 98 -2.11 9.30 8.82
N LEU A 99 -3.06 8.91 7.97
CA LEU A 99 -4.16 8.03 8.33
C LEU A 99 -3.94 6.67 7.67
N LEU A 100 -4.12 5.60 8.42
CA LEU A 100 -4.15 4.24 7.89
C LEU A 100 -5.55 3.67 8.10
N ARG A 101 -6.20 3.27 7.00
CA ARG A 101 -7.43 2.50 7.05
C ARG A 101 -7.09 1.02 6.94
N VAL A 102 -7.40 0.27 7.99
CA VAL A 102 -7.11 -1.16 8.05
C VAL A 102 -8.34 -1.90 7.54
N HIS A 103 -8.19 -2.69 6.48
CA HIS A 103 -9.30 -3.47 5.93
C HIS A 103 -9.52 -4.78 6.67
N ASN A 104 -8.44 -5.44 7.05
CA ASN A 104 -8.44 -6.74 7.71
C ASN A 104 -7.30 -6.81 8.73
N ASP A 105 -7.40 -7.70 9.73
CA ASP A 105 -6.20 -8.11 10.44
C ASP A 105 -5.40 -9.06 9.54
N GLU A 106 -4.38 -8.53 8.86
CA GLU A 106 -3.55 -9.27 7.90
C GLU A 106 -2.97 -10.55 8.50
N VAL A 107 -2.63 -10.57 9.80
CA VAL A 107 -2.11 -11.78 10.46
C VAL A 107 -3.18 -12.88 10.50
N VAL A 108 -4.42 -12.52 10.82
CA VAL A 108 -5.55 -13.46 10.86
C VAL A 108 -5.90 -13.93 9.44
N TYR A 109 -5.94 -13.00 8.49
CA TYR A 109 -6.23 -13.29 7.08
C TYR A 109 -5.23 -14.30 6.49
N TYR A 110 -3.92 -14.05 6.61
CA TYR A 110 -2.91 -14.96 6.08
C TYR A 110 -2.85 -16.29 6.83
N LYS A 111 -3.19 -16.32 8.13
CA LYS A 111 -3.32 -17.57 8.88
C LYS A 111 -4.45 -18.44 8.33
N ALA A 112 -5.60 -17.84 8.02
CA ALA A 112 -6.71 -18.57 7.42
C ALA A 112 -6.32 -19.13 6.04
N LEU A 113 -5.72 -18.30 5.17
CA LEU A 113 -5.22 -18.75 3.86
C LEU A 113 -4.21 -19.90 3.98
N PHE A 114 -3.30 -19.84 4.95
CA PHE A 114 -2.33 -20.92 5.18
C PHE A 114 -3.00 -22.25 5.54
N ASN A 115 -4.04 -22.22 6.38
CA ASN A 115 -4.75 -23.41 6.82
C ASN A 115 -5.53 -24.06 5.69
N ASP A 116 -6.15 -23.26 4.81
CA ASP A 116 -7.06 -23.73 3.77
C ASP A 116 -6.37 -24.07 2.44
N GLU A 117 -5.12 -23.62 2.25
CA GLU A 117 -4.37 -23.86 1.02
C GLU A 117 -3.87 -25.32 0.92
N ASN A 118 -3.77 -25.87 -0.29
CA ASN A 118 -3.21 -27.20 -0.52
C ASN A 118 -1.79 -27.14 -1.13
N SER A 119 -1.48 -26.08 -1.87
CA SER A 119 -0.17 -25.88 -2.47
C SER A 119 0.90 -25.51 -1.43
N ILE A 120 1.94 -26.33 -1.31
CA ILE A 120 3.06 -26.11 -0.39
C ILE A 120 3.73 -24.75 -0.64
N PHE A 121 3.95 -24.38 -1.91
CA PHE A 121 4.57 -23.11 -2.26
C PHE A 121 3.75 -21.90 -1.77
N LYS A 122 2.43 -21.96 -1.94
CA LYS A 122 1.53 -20.90 -1.46
C LYS A 122 1.42 -20.91 0.06
N LYS A 123 1.44 -22.07 0.71
CA LYS A 123 1.55 -22.15 2.17
C LYS A 123 2.78 -21.44 2.70
N ILE A 124 3.95 -21.70 2.12
CA ILE A 124 5.19 -21.01 2.52
C ILE A 124 5.04 -19.50 2.36
N TYR A 125 4.46 -19.05 1.24
CA TYR A 125 4.17 -17.64 1.00
C TYR A 125 3.23 -17.04 2.06
N TYR A 126 2.09 -17.67 2.34
CA TYR A 126 1.13 -17.18 3.34
C TYR A 126 1.70 -17.19 4.76
N PHE A 127 2.47 -18.23 5.10
CA PHE A 127 3.16 -18.30 6.39
C PHE A 127 4.19 -17.18 6.54
N TYR A 128 4.97 -16.90 5.49
CA TYR A 128 5.89 -15.78 5.47
C TYR A 128 5.16 -14.44 5.68
N GLU A 129 4.11 -14.17 4.91
CA GLU A 129 3.34 -12.93 5.03
C GLU A 129 2.75 -12.79 6.44
N MET A 130 2.16 -13.85 7.00
CA MET A 130 1.63 -13.87 8.37
C MET A 130 2.70 -13.46 9.39
N LEU A 131 3.89 -14.08 9.34
CA LEU A 131 4.98 -13.77 10.26
C LEU A 131 5.52 -12.36 10.05
N ALA A 132 5.68 -11.93 8.80
CA ALA A 132 6.19 -10.61 8.47
C ALA A 132 5.21 -9.51 8.93
N PHE A 133 3.91 -9.67 8.69
CA PHE A 133 2.91 -8.73 9.21
C PHE A 133 2.90 -8.72 10.73
N LYS A 134 2.93 -9.89 11.37
CA LYS A 134 2.97 -9.99 12.84
C LYS A 134 4.18 -9.24 13.43
N TYR A 135 5.35 -9.39 12.81
CA TYR A 135 6.57 -8.73 13.25
C TYR A 135 6.51 -7.19 13.06
N ASN A 136 6.04 -6.72 11.90
CA ASN A 136 6.07 -5.30 11.56
C ASN A 136 4.82 -4.52 11.99
N LYS A 137 3.75 -5.17 12.46
CA LYS A 137 2.45 -4.53 12.76
C LYS A 137 2.59 -3.32 13.66
N LYS A 138 3.39 -3.42 14.72
CA LYS A 138 3.61 -2.32 15.67
C LYS A 138 4.28 -1.13 14.98
N ASP A 139 5.36 -1.37 14.26
CA ASP A 139 6.17 -0.33 13.61
C ASP A 139 5.40 0.36 12.46
N ILE A 140 4.64 -0.43 11.68
CA ILE A 140 3.76 0.10 10.64
C ILE A 140 2.71 1.00 11.28
N ASN A 141 1.97 0.49 12.26
CA ASN A 141 0.87 1.22 12.88
C ASN A 141 1.34 2.49 13.59
N SER A 142 2.48 2.44 14.29
CA SER A 142 3.04 3.60 14.99
C SER A 142 3.60 4.69 14.05
N SER A 143 3.72 4.39 12.75
CA SER A 143 4.14 5.38 11.76
C SER A 143 2.97 6.25 11.24
N PHE A 144 1.74 5.91 11.61
CA PHE A 144 0.52 6.66 11.30
C PHE A 144 0.01 7.36 12.56
N ASP A 145 -0.58 8.54 12.37
CA ASP A 145 -1.12 9.34 13.47
C ASP A 145 -2.47 8.79 13.95
N LYS A 146 -3.21 8.13 13.05
CA LYS A 146 -4.51 7.52 13.36
C LYS A 146 -4.77 6.28 12.51
N LEU A 147 -5.34 5.26 13.15
CA LEU A 147 -5.90 4.08 12.51
C LEU A 147 -7.42 4.26 12.37
N LEU A 148 -7.95 3.98 11.18
CA LEU A 148 -9.37 4.07 10.81
C LEU A 148 -9.96 2.68 10.58
#